data_AF-A0A4R0NGZ3-F1
#
_entry.id   AF-A0A4R0NGZ3-F1
#
_cell.length_a   1.000
_cell.length_b   1.000
_cell.length_c   1.000
_cell.angle_alpha   90.00
_cell.angle_beta   90.00
_cell.angle_gamma   90.00
#
_symmetry.space_group_name_H-M   'P 1'
#
loop_
_entity.id
_entity.type
_entity.pdbx_description
1 polymer ?
#
loop_
_entity_poly.entity_id
_entity_poly.type
_entity_poly.pdbx_seq_one_letter_code
_entity_poly.pdbx_strand_id
1 'polypeptide(L)'
;MNDPFAKAAFMMFMVSELHPFLDGNGRLARVMMNAELVKGEQSKIIIPTVFREDYIPALRVLSRQQHPDVYIRMLQRAQQFTATIFGEDIDLMQNMLERSNAFKEGDENILKIVNQ
;
A
#
# COMPACT_ATOMS: atom_id res chain seq x y z
N MET A 1 8.76 3.48 -19.00
CA MET A 1 8.12 2.95 -17.78
C MET A 1 6.80 2.31 -18.19
N ASN A 2 6.83 1.02 -18.57
CA ASN A 2 5.65 0.34 -19.13
C ASN A 2 4.94 -0.56 -18.11
N ASP A 3 5.64 -0.95 -17.05
CA ASP A 3 5.08 -1.76 -15.97
C ASP A 3 4.07 -0.96 -15.12
N PRO A 4 2.85 -1.47 -14.89
CA PRO A 4 1.83 -0.79 -14.08
C PRO A 4 2.25 -0.54 -12.63
N PHE A 5 2.97 -1.48 -12.00
CA PHE A 5 3.44 -1.32 -10.63
C PHE A 5 4.47 -0.19 -10.53
N ALA A 6 5.41 -0.11 -11.46
CA ALA A 6 6.37 0.99 -11.53
C ALA A 6 5.68 2.36 -11.67
N LYS A 7 4.63 2.45 -12.53
CA LYS A 7 3.79 3.66 -12.64
C LYS A 7 3.08 4.01 -11.36
N ALA A 8 2.46 3.03 -10.72
CA ALA A 8 1.76 3.21 -9.46
C ALA A 8 2.69 3.72 -8.35
N ALA A 9 3.87 3.09 -8.19
CA ALA A 9 4.89 3.50 -7.24
C ALA A 9 5.37 4.93 -7.50
N PHE A 10 5.63 5.27 -8.77
CA PHE A 10 6.02 6.63 -9.11
C PHE A 10 4.91 7.66 -8.82
N MET A 11 3.66 7.37 -9.16
CA MET A 11 2.53 8.27 -8.90
C MET A 11 2.29 8.48 -7.40
N MET A 12 2.40 7.42 -6.62
CA MET A 12 2.32 7.47 -5.16
C MET A 12 3.40 8.39 -4.58
N PHE A 13 4.65 8.22 -5.01
CA PHE A 13 5.77 9.06 -4.59
C PHE A 13 5.59 10.51 -5.02
N MET A 14 5.34 10.77 -6.31
CA MET A 14 5.22 12.12 -6.87
C MET A 14 4.18 12.96 -6.14
N VAL A 15 2.97 12.44 -5.95
CA VAL A 15 1.89 13.17 -5.27
C VAL A 15 2.21 13.40 -3.79
N SER A 16 2.86 12.43 -3.15
CA SER A 16 3.26 12.55 -1.74
C SER A 16 4.36 13.60 -1.53
N GLU A 17 5.31 13.68 -2.46
CA GLU A 17 6.47 14.58 -2.38
C GLU A 17 6.12 16.02 -2.77
N LEU A 18 5.37 16.20 -3.86
CA LEU A 18 4.98 17.54 -4.32
C LEU A 18 4.01 18.23 -3.37
N HIS A 19 3.20 17.45 -2.65
CA HIS A 19 2.23 17.94 -1.66
C HIS A 19 1.34 19.11 -2.17
N PRO A 20 0.59 18.91 -3.28
CA PRO A 20 -0.07 20.01 -3.99
C PRO A 20 -1.24 20.68 -3.25
N PHE A 21 -1.81 20.04 -2.22
CA PHE A 21 -2.95 20.55 -1.47
C PHE A 21 -2.63 20.77 0.01
N LEU A 22 -3.48 21.51 0.73
CA LEU A 22 -3.33 21.74 2.17
C LEU A 22 -3.61 20.47 3.02
N ASP A 23 -4.55 19.63 2.59
CA ASP A 23 -4.86 18.34 3.21
C ASP A 23 -5.26 17.31 2.13
N GLY A 24 -5.18 16.03 2.47
CA GLY A 24 -5.67 14.94 1.63
C GLY A 24 -4.66 14.39 0.63
N ASN A 25 -3.43 14.90 0.59
CA ASN A 25 -2.39 14.44 -0.35
C ASN A 25 -2.14 12.93 -0.25
N GLY A 26 -2.11 12.36 0.95
CA GLY A 26 -1.94 10.92 1.12
C GLY A 26 -3.12 10.10 0.59
N ARG A 27 -4.35 10.63 0.67
CA ARG A 27 -5.54 10.00 0.08
C ARG A 27 -5.46 10.06 -1.45
N LEU A 28 -5.12 11.22 -1.99
CA LEU A 28 -4.95 11.42 -3.43
C LEU A 28 -3.84 10.53 -4.00
N ALA A 29 -2.68 10.46 -3.34
CA ALA A 29 -1.55 9.63 -3.76
C ALA A 29 -1.98 8.16 -3.89
N ARG A 30 -2.73 7.62 -2.92
CA ARG A 30 -3.24 6.24 -2.98
C ARG A 30 -4.28 6.02 -4.08
N VAL A 31 -5.12 7.01 -4.37
CA VAL A 31 -6.08 6.94 -5.47
C VAL A 31 -5.34 6.92 -6.82
N MET A 32 -4.38 7.82 -7.03
CA MET A 32 -3.58 7.89 -8.26
C MET A 32 -2.72 6.63 -8.45
N MET A 33 -2.12 6.12 -7.38
CA MET A 33 -1.41 4.84 -7.39
C MET A 33 -2.32 3.70 -7.87
N ASN A 34 -3.51 3.58 -7.26
CA ASN A 34 -4.44 2.51 -7.62
C ASN A 34 -5.05 2.68 -9.00
N ALA A 35 -5.16 3.91 -9.53
CA ALA A 35 -5.62 4.15 -10.89
C ALA A 35 -4.67 3.51 -11.93
N GLU A 36 -3.35 3.60 -11.73
CA GLU A 36 -2.36 2.95 -12.59
C GLU A 36 -2.41 1.42 -12.49
N LEU A 37 -2.63 0.87 -11.28
CA LEU A 37 -2.79 -0.57 -11.07
C LEU A 37 -4.05 -1.12 -11.74
N VAL A 38 -5.19 -0.43 -11.58
CA VAL A 38 -6.46 -0.80 -12.22
C VAL A 38 -6.35 -0.75 -13.73
N LYS A 39 -5.72 0.29 -14.29
CA LYS A 39 -5.46 0.40 -15.72
C LYS A 39 -4.60 -0.75 -16.26
N GLY A 40 -3.73 -1.30 -15.44
CA GLY A 40 -2.89 -2.45 -15.75
C GLY A 40 -3.47 -3.81 -15.32
N GLU A 41 -4.74 -3.87 -14.91
CA GLU A 41 -5.41 -5.09 -14.41
C GLU A 41 -4.67 -5.80 -13.26
N GLN A 42 -3.92 -5.03 -12.47
CA GLN A 42 -3.21 -5.55 -11.30
C GLN A 42 -4.03 -5.39 -10.02
N SER A 43 -3.71 -6.22 -9.02
CA SER A 43 -4.27 -6.06 -7.67
C SER A 43 -3.97 -4.66 -7.14
N LYS A 44 -5.00 -4.06 -6.54
CA LYS A 44 -4.91 -2.77 -5.87
C LYS A 44 -3.98 -2.87 -4.65
N ILE A 45 -3.51 -1.74 -4.17
CA ILE A 45 -2.77 -1.63 -2.91
C ILE A 45 -3.66 -0.95 -1.87
N ILE A 46 -3.91 -1.67 -0.78
CA ILE A 46 -4.49 -1.15 0.45
C ILE A 46 -3.38 -1.06 1.51
N ILE A 47 -3.34 0.07 2.23
CA ILE A 47 -2.47 0.24 3.39
C ILE A 47 -3.36 0.04 4.63
N PRO A 48 -3.38 -1.15 5.25
CA PRO A 48 -4.16 -1.40 6.45
C PRO A 48 -3.56 -0.67 7.65
N THR A 49 -4.34 -0.52 8.72
CA THR A 49 -3.95 0.23 9.92
C THR A 49 -2.62 -0.24 10.49
N VAL A 50 -2.44 -1.57 10.61
CA VAL A 50 -1.21 -2.17 11.16
C VAL A 50 0.02 -1.87 10.32
N PHE A 51 -0.15 -1.57 9.02
CA PHE A 51 0.96 -1.34 8.09
C PHE A 51 1.34 0.13 7.98
N ARG A 52 0.69 1.00 8.76
CA ARG A 52 1.03 2.43 8.82
C ARG A 52 2.46 2.64 9.32
N GLU A 53 2.91 1.81 10.25
CA GLU A 53 4.23 1.88 10.86
C GLU A 53 5.36 1.49 9.91
N ASP A 54 5.09 0.68 8.88
CA ASP A 54 6.03 0.43 7.78
C ASP A 54 5.94 1.50 6.68
N TYR A 55 4.70 1.92 6.39
CA TYR A 55 4.39 2.81 5.27
C TYR A 55 5.00 4.21 5.40
N ILE A 56 4.82 4.88 6.55
CA ILE A 56 5.30 6.26 6.73
C ILE A 56 6.84 6.31 6.74
N PRO A 57 7.55 5.44 7.48
CA PRO A 57 9.02 5.44 7.46
C PRO A 57 9.59 5.13 6.08
N ALA A 58 9.01 4.20 5.33
CA ALA A 58 9.48 3.86 3.98
C ALA A 58 9.45 5.07 3.03
N LEU A 59 8.38 5.88 3.09
CA LEU A 59 8.31 7.15 2.33
C LEU A 59 9.40 8.13 2.79
N ARG A 60 9.61 8.30 4.10
CA ARG A 60 10.64 9.21 4.63
C ARG A 60 12.05 8.80 4.23
N VAL A 61 12.35 7.51 4.25
CA VAL A 61 13.66 6.96 3.84
C VAL A 61 13.91 7.26 2.36
N LEU A 62 12.91 7.07 1.50
CA LEU A 62 13.01 7.45 0.10
C LEU A 62 13.30 8.95 -0.07
N SER A 63 12.49 9.84 0.51
CA SER A 63 12.63 11.28 0.30
C SER A 63 13.93 11.85 0.89
N ARG A 64 14.35 11.37 2.07
CA ARG A 64 15.49 11.97 2.81
C ARG A 64 16.83 11.31 2.54
N GLN A 65 16.83 10.03 2.21
CA GLN A 65 18.05 9.25 2.09
C GLN A 65 18.23 8.63 0.69
N GLN A 66 17.28 8.85 -0.23
CA GLN A 66 17.35 8.36 -1.61
C GLN A 66 17.51 6.83 -1.71
N HIS A 67 16.96 6.08 -0.75
CA HIS A 67 16.95 4.63 -0.75
C HIS A 67 15.57 4.09 -1.19
N PRO A 68 15.34 3.85 -2.50
CA PRO A 68 14.04 3.43 -3.02
C PRO A 68 13.68 1.98 -2.70
N ASP A 69 14.66 1.13 -2.36
CA ASP A 69 14.41 -0.30 -2.20
C ASP A 69 13.45 -0.62 -1.06
N VAL A 70 13.52 0.13 0.05
CA VAL A 70 12.61 -0.02 1.19
C VAL A 70 11.18 0.31 0.79
N TYR A 71 11.02 1.40 0.04
CA TYR A 71 9.73 1.85 -0.47
C TYR A 71 9.10 0.86 -1.45
N ILE A 72 9.89 0.35 -2.40
CA ILE A 72 9.43 -0.63 -3.39
C ILE A 72 8.99 -1.92 -2.69
N ARG A 73 9.80 -2.46 -1.77
CA ARG A 73 9.45 -3.67 -1.01
C ARG A 73 8.20 -3.48 -0.16
N MET A 74 8.04 -2.31 0.47
CA MET A 74 6.85 -1.97 1.24
C MET A 74 5.59 -2.00 0.37
N LEU A 75 5.62 -1.38 -0.82
CA LEU A 75 4.49 -1.41 -1.75
C LEU A 75 4.19 -2.82 -2.27
N GLN A 76 5.23 -3.59 -2.62
CA GLN A 76 5.07 -4.98 -3.06
C GLN A 76 4.39 -5.82 -1.98
N ARG A 77 4.81 -5.68 -0.72
CA ARG A 77 4.20 -6.38 0.41
C ARG A 77 2.72 -6.01 0.58
N ALA A 78 2.38 -4.72 0.49
CA ALA A 78 1.00 -4.27 0.58
C ALA A 78 0.12 -4.78 -0.59
N GLN A 79 0.69 -4.84 -1.80
CA GLN A 79 0.01 -5.41 -2.97
C GLN A 79 -0.23 -6.91 -2.81
N GLN A 80 0.78 -7.65 -2.35
CA GLN A 80 0.67 -9.08 -2.07
C GLN A 80 -0.40 -9.36 -1.01
N PHE A 81 -0.42 -8.58 0.07
CA PHE A 81 -1.48 -8.65 1.07
C PHE A 81 -2.85 -8.45 0.43
N THR A 82 -3.04 -7.37 -0.31
CA THR A 82 -4.35 -7.07 -0.93
C THR A 82 -4.76 -8.15 -1.93
N ALA A 83 -3.81 -8.75 -2.65
CA ALA A 83 -4.05 -9.86 -3.57
C ALA A 83 -4.58 -11.13 -2.88
N THR A 84 -4.34 -11.30 -1.57
CA THR A 84 -4.94 -12.41 -0.80
C THR A 84 -6.39 -12.16 -0.38
N ILE A 85 -6.83 -10.90 -0.39
CA ILE A 85 -8.18 -10.50 0.02
C ILE A 85 -9.09 -10.51 -1.22
N PHE A 86 -9.61 -11.69 -1.59
CA PHE A 86 -10.51 -11.85 -2.72
C PHE A 86 -11.63 -12.85 -2.42
N GLY A 87 -12.80 -12.64 -3.01
CA GLY A 87 -13.96 -13.51 -2.88
C GLY A 87 -15.28 -12.73 -3.00
N GLU A 88 -16.36 -13.45 -3.25
CA GLU A 88 -17.73 -12.88 -3.21
C GLU A 88 -18.34 -12.90 -1.81
N ASP A 89 -17.73 -13.67 -0.90
CA ASP A 89 -18.15 -13.83 0.48
C ASP A 89 -17.47 -12.79 1.39
N ILE A 90 -18.29 -11.89 1.92
CA ILE A 90 -17.83 -10.81 2.80
C ILE A 90 -17.30 -11.32 4.13
N ASP A 91 -17.86 -12.40 4.67
CA ASP A 91 -17.46 -12.98 5.95
C ASP A 91 -16.07 -13.63 5.82
N LEU A 92 -15.81 -14.31 4.69
CA LEU A 92 -14.49 -14.84 4.39
C LEU A 92 -13.45 -13.72 4.24
N MET A 93 -13.77 -12.64 3.52
CA MET A 93 -12.86 -11.50 3.39
C MET A 93 -12.58 -10.83 4.74
N GLN A 94 -13.61 -10.63 5.57
CA GLN A 94 -13.43 -10.08 6.91
C GLN A 94 -12.52 -10.97 7.77
N ASN A 95 -12.74 -12.29 7.74
CA ASN A 95 -11.89 -13.23 8.48
C ASN A 95 -10.42 -13.15 8.03
N MET A 96 -10.16 -13.00 6.73
CA MET A 96 -8.80 -12.79 6.21
C MET A 96 -8.18 -11.49 6.73
N LEU A 97 -8.93 -10.39 6.76
CA LEU A 97 -8.47 -9.11 7.31
C LEU A 97 -8.15 -9.20 8.81
N GLU A 98 -8.95 -9.94 9.58
CA GLU A 98 -8.70 -10.14 11.01
C GLU A 98 -7.47 -11.01 11.24
N ARG A 99 -7.34 -12.15 10.54
CA ARG A 99 -6.18 -13.06 10.65
C ARG A 99 -4.88 -12.42 10.19
N SER A 100 -4.95 -11.44 9.29
CA SER A 100 -3.80 -10.68 8.81
C SER A 100 -3.35 -9.56 9.75
N ASN A 101 -4.02 -9.38 10.89
CA ASN A 101 -3.85 -8.24 11.79
C ASN A 101 -4.20 -6.88 11.15
N ALA A 102 -4.96 -6.83 10.05
CA ALA A 102 -5.13 -5.59 9.26
C ALA A 102 -5.65 -4.39 10.07
N PHE A 103 -6.47 -4.65 11.10
CA PHE A 103 -7.06 -3.63 11.97
C PHE A 103 -6.26 -3.31 13.23
N LYS A 104 -5.12 -3.97 13.47
CA LYS A 104 -4.30 -3.73 14.67
C LYS A 104 -3.53 -2.41 14.54
N GLU A 105 -3.16 -1.84 15.69
CA GLU A 105 -2.35 -0.63 15.83
C GLU A 105 -1.14 -0.94 16.71
N GLY A 106 -0.10 -0.11 16.67
CA GLY A 106 1.10 -0.27 17.50
C GLY A 106 2.21 -1.10 16.84
N ASP A 107 3.45 -0.73 17.15
CA ASP A 107 4.68 -1.24 16.53
C ASP A 107 4.93 -2.74 16.82
N GLU A 108 4.28 -3.28 17.85
CA GLU A 108 4.34 -4.72 18.18
C GLU A 108 3.52 -5.59 17.21
N ASN A 109 2.63 -4.99 16.44
CA ASN A 109 1.76 -5.69 15.50
C ASN A 109 2.35 -5.65 14.09
N ILE A 110 2.45 -6.83 13.47
CA ILE A 110 2.98 -6.98 12.11
C ILE A 110 1.85 -7.44 11.19
N LEU A 111 1.77 -6.84 10.00
CA LEU A 111 0.90 -7.31 8.91
C LEU A 111 1.27 -8.74 8.53
N LYS A 112 0.32 -9.67 8.64
CA LYS A 112 0.48 -11.06 8.21
C LYS A 112 -0.16 -11.26 6.85
N ILE A 113 0.51 -11.95 5.94
CA ILE A 113 -0.09 -12.38 4.68
C ILE A 113 -0.57 -13.81 4.89
N VAL A 114 -1.89 -13.99 4.84
CA VAL A 114 -2.54 -15.28 5.11
C VAL A 114 -2.97 -15.86 3.78
N ASN A 115 -2.49 -17.06 3.47
CA ASN A 115 -2.98 -17.81 2.31
C ASN A 115 -4.26 -18.56 2.71
N GLN A 116 -5.14 -18.76 1.73
CA GLN A 116 -6.30 -19.66 1.86
C GLN A 116 -5.84 -21.08 2.21
#